data_AF-A0A652YP20-F1
#
_entry.id   AF-A0A652YP20-F1
#
_cell.length_a   1.000
_cell.length_b   1.000
_cell.length_c   1.000
_cell.angle_alpha   90.00
_cell.angle_beta   90.00
_cell.angle_gamma   90.00
#
_symmetry.space_group_name_H-M   'P 1'
#
loop_
_entity.id
_entity.type
_entity.pdbx_description
1 polymer ?
#
loop_
_entity_poly.entity_id
_entity_poly.type
_entity_poly.pdbx_seq_one_letter_code
_entity_poly.pdbx_strand_id
1 'polypeptide(L)' 'MRAAVLYGVDDLRVEDVPEPELREGYVMVEVAFNGICGSDLGLIHAYGISISRIP' A
#
# COMPACT_ATOMS: atom_id res chain seq x y z
N MET A 1 0.04 -12.73 0.39
CA MET A 1 1.18 -12.01 -0.23
C MET A 1 1.83 -11.09 0.77
N ARG A 2 3.14 -10.82 0.65
CA ARG A 2 3.86 -9.88 1.51
C ARG A 2 3.69 -8.44 1.00
N ALA A 3 3.33 -7.51 1.88
CA ALA A 3 3.06 -6.11 1.53
C ALA A 3 3.59 -5.14 2.58
N ALA A 4 3.84 -3.89 2.16
CA ALA A 4 4.04 -2.76 3.07
C ALA A 4 2.71 -1.99 3.21
N VAL A 5 2.16 -1.95 4.43
CA VAL A 5 0.84 -1.38 4.74
C VAL A 5 1.02 -0.20 5.69
N LEU A 6 0.50 0.96 5.32
CA LEU A 6 0.53 2.17 6.14
C LEU A 6 -0.79 2.29 6.91
N TYR A 7 -0.76 2.11 8.23
CA TYR A 7 -1.94 2.17 9.10
C TYR A 7 -2.23 3.57 9.63
N GLY A 8 -1.21 4.42 9.66
CA GLY A 8 -1.27 5.79 10.17
C GLY A 8 0.08 6.46 10.01
N VAL A 9 0.16 7.74 10.41
CA VAL A 9 1.44 8.46 10.43
C VAL A 9 2.44 7.69 11.30
N ASP A 10 3.63 7.47 10.75
CA ASP A 10 4.72 6.69 11.33
C ASP A 10 4.40 5.21 11.64
N ASP A 11 3.32 4.67 11.08
CA ASP A 11 2.89 3.27 11.28
C ASP A 11 2.89 2.49 9.97
N LEU A 12 4.07 2.36 9.35
CA LEU A 12 4.30 1.51 8.18
C LEU A 12 4.77 0.12 8.63
N ARG A 13 4.06 -0.92 8.22
CA ARG A 13 4.36 -2.31 8.59
C ARG A 13 4.59 -3.16 7.35
N VAL A 14 5.50 -4.12 7.46
CA VAL A 14 5.68 -5.17 6.44
C VAL A 14 5.13 -6.46 6.99
N GLU A 15 4.09 -6.97 6.35
CA GLU A 15 3.32 -8.11 6.85
C GLU A 15 2.73 -8.95 5.70
N ASP A 16 2.20 -10.11 6.04
CA ASP A 16 1.45 -10.96 5.12
C ASP A 16 -0.02 -10.56 5.12
N VAL A 17 -0.54 -10.27 3.93
CA VAL A 17 -1.95 -9.94 3.68
C VAL A 17 -2.58 -10.96 2.73
N PRO A 18 -3.91 -11.10 2.68
CA PRO A 18 -4.58 -11.94 1.70
C PRO A 18 -4.19 -11.59 0.27
N GLU A 19 -4.14 -12.58 -0.61
CA GLU A 19 -3.99 -12.30 -2.04
C GLU A 19 -5.25 -11.61 -2.58
N PRO A 20 -5.11 -10.60 -3.46
CA PRO A 20 -6.24 -9.91 -4.02
C PRO A 20 -7.01 -10.81 -4.99
N GLU A 21 -8.34 -10.71 -4.97
CA GLU A 21 -9.19 -11.39 -5.95
C GLU A 21 -9.16 -10.67 -7.30
N LEU A 22 -8.93 -11.43 -8.39
CA LEU A 22 -8.97 -10.89 -9.74
C LEU A 22 -10.41 -10.56 -10.16
N ARG A 23 -10.64 -9.30 -10.54
CA ARG A 23 -11.95 -8.81 -11.01
C ARG A 23 -12.04 -8.85 -12.53
N GLU A 24 -13.26 -8.92 -13.05
CA GLU A 24 -13.51 -8.84 -14.49
C GLU A 24 -12.96 -7.53 -15.06
N GLY A 25 -12.21 -7.62 -16.17
CA GLY A 25 -11.57 -6.48 -16.83
C GLY A 25 -10.26 -6.02 -16.19
N TYR A 26 -9.76 -6.67 -15.14
CA TYR A 26 -8.49 -6.37 -14.49
C TYR A 26 -7.42 -7.41 -14.88
N VAL A 27 -6.16 -7.07 -14.65
CA VAL A 27 -5.03 -8.01 -14.74
C VAL A 27 -4.32 -8.09 -13.41
N MET A 28 -3.86 -9.29 -13.03
CA MET A 28 -3.00 -9.48 -11.86
C MET A 28 -1.54 -9.31 -12.27
N VAL A 29 -0.78 -8.53 -11.50
CA VAL A 29 0.64 -8.28 -11.75
C VAL A 29 1.44 -8.82 -10.58
N GLU A 30 2.38 -9.72 -10.87
CA GLU A 30 3.43 -10.10 -9.93
C GLU A 30 4.53 -9.03 -9.96
N VAL A 31 4.67 -8.29 -8.87
CA VAL A 31 5.63 -7.18 -8.78
C VAL A 31 7.05 -7.73 -8.61
N ALA A 32 7.88 -7.60 -9.63
CA ALA A 32 9.30 -7.95 -9.55
C ALA A 32 10.14 -6.90 -8.80
N PHE A 33 9.82 -5.61 -8.98
CA PHE A 33 10.51 -4.48 -8.38
C PHE A 33 9.56 -3.31 -8.11
N ASN A 34 9.80 -2.54 -7.05
CA ASN A 34 9.15 -1.26 -6.79
C ASN A 34 10.19 -0.19 -6.41
N GLY A 35 9.78 1.09 -6.49
CA GLY A 35 10.60 2.22 -6.06
C GLY A 35 9.83 3.07 -5.05
N ILE A 36 10.56 3.89 -4.30
CA ILE A 36 10.00 4.84 -3.33
C ILE A 36 10.02 6.23 -3.97
N CYS A 37 8.86 6.88 -4.05
CA CYS A 37 8.75 8.27 -4.46
C CYS A 37 8.98 9.21 -3.27
N GLY A 38 9.47 10.42 -3.51
CA GLY A 38 9.61 11.44 -2.45
C GLY A 38 8.29 11.77 -1.73
N SER A 39 7.14 11.63 -2.42
CA SER A 39 5.81 11.82 -1.82
C SER A 39 5.49 10.77 -0.75
N ASP A 40 6.06 9.57 -0.86
CA ASP A 40 5.79 8.48 0.10
C ASP A 40 6.29 8.86 1.50
N LEU A 41 7.41 9.60 1.58
CA LEU A 41 7.92 10.13 2.84
C LEU A 41 6.92 11.11 3.48
N GLY A 42 6.24 11.93 2.67
CA GLY A 42 5.19 12.82 3.15
C GLY A 42 3.96 12.06 3.64
N LEU A 43 3.57 10.98 2.95
CA LEU A 43 2.48 10.10 3.38
C LEU A 43 2.83 9.41 4.70
N ILE A 44 4.04 8.87 4.83
CA ILE A 44 4.48 8.13 6.02
C ILE A 44 4.61 9.07 7.23
N HIS A 45 5.26 10.23 7.08
CA HIS A 45 5.69 11.04 8.23
C HIS A 45 4.82 12.26 8.53
N ALA A 46 3.95 12.71 7.62
CA ALA A 46 3.24 13.99 7.78
C ALA A 46 1.73 13.89 7.59
N TYR A 47 1.27 13.34 6.47
CA TYR A 47 -0.13 13.46 6.05
C TYR A 47 -0.96 12.20 6.28
N GLY A 48 -0.30 11.04 6.46
CA GLY A 48 -0.96 9.75 6.42
C GLY A 48 -1.48 9.43 5.02
N ILE A 49 -2.28 8.38 4.89
CA ILE A 49 -3.01 8.12 3.65
C ILE A 49 -4.18 9.09 3.59
N SER A 50 -4.25 9.95 2.57
CA SER A 50 -5.31 10.96 2.36
C SER A 50 -6.75 10.40 2.29
N ILE A 51 -6.92 9.10 2.39
CA ILE A 51 -8.22 8.41 2.39
C ILE A 51 -8.50 7.81 3.77
N SER A 52 -8.95 8.66 4.69
CA SER A 52 -9.98 8.24 5.64
C SER A 52 -11.27 7.91 4.87
N ARG A 53 -11.25 6.86 4.02
CA ARG A 53 -12.41 6.20 3.41
C ARG A 53 -12.03 4.98 2.56
N ILE A 54 -12.06 3.80 3.17
CA ILE A 54 -12.65 2.57 2.60
C ILE A 54 -13.37 1.92 3.83
N PRO A 55 -14.64 1.48 3.71
CA PRO A 55 -15.56 1.24 4.83
C PRO A 55 -15.03 0.32 5.94
#